data_AF-A0A7V1IJF9-F1
#
_entry.id   AF-A0A7V1IJF9-F1
#
_cell.length_a   1.000
_cell.length_b   1.000
_cell.length_c   1.000
_cell.angle_alpha   90.00
_cell.angle_beta   90.00
_cell.angle_gamma   90.00
#
_symmetry.space_group_name_H-M   'P 1'
#
loop_
_entity.id
_entity.type
_entity.pdbx_description
1 polymer ?
#
loop_
_entity_poly.entity_id
_entity_poly.type
_entity_poly.pdbx_seq_one_letter_code
_entity_poly.pdbx_strand_id
1 'polypeptide(L)'
;MQDEGARSGRVQQRHQQDAARRPHQPPDRRPGTVEVSAGGRKGGGHRPRRHGRDPEKPLHRSRAFARGRILGLPGRPRRSAAPAHRDGHREDGDPRAGALRAGRRGGELRRGPGGLGSRGVARGGGVVSELEQIEQARPRRFRPYPEYKDSGVDWLGEIPAHWEVKQVKRVFRVENGSTPKSGEPDYWDGDIPWVTPDDLGKLDGRVLAETGRYITEKGFASCGTHMVPEGSLILSTRAPIGHLAIAGMPLCTNQGCRSLVFRERGNTLFIYFELAAARPVLEASGQGSTFMELGKEDLEASPLTVPPDREQEAIAAFLDRETAKIDALVARKERLIELLQEKRTALITRAVTKGLDPTVPMKDSGVEWLGEIPAHWEVKRIRDVAESLQTGPFGSQLHASEYVLGEHPVINPANLRDGGLIPDEDCTVDEATAERLAHHRLRDGDILFARRGELGRCGLVKNQEAGWLCGTGCLRLRVRCDAARPEFLIRLLSTSGVADWLSLQSVGATMQNLNTSIIGRIPLVVPPTAEQEAIAAFLDRETAKIDALVTKVREAIDRLKEFRTALISAAVTGKIDVRGEVSA
;
A
#
# COMPACT_ATOMS: atom_id res chain seq x y z
N MET A 1 -20.99 17.78 -58.99
CA MET A 1 -21.08 19.23 -58.67
C MET A 1 -20.36 19.49 -57.37
N GLN A 2 -19.06 19.71 -57.46
CA GLN A 2 -18.15 20.18 -56.40
C GLN A 2 -16.92 20.71 -57.17
N ASP A 3 -16.74 22.03 -57.23
CA ASP A 3 -15.42 22.67 -57.29
C ASP A 3 -15.55 24.19 -57.13
N GLU A 4 -14.51 24.80 -56.55
CA GLU A 4 -14.10 26.22 -56.47
C GLU A 4 -13.49 26.54 -55.07
N GLY A 5 -12.26 27.05 -54.97
CA GLY A 5 -11.28 27.26 -56.04
C GLY A 5 -9.89 27.78 -55.59
N ALA A 6 -8.97 27.83 -56.57
CA ALA A 6 -7.82 28.78 -56.72
C ALA A 6 -6.74 28.84 -55.61
N ARG A 7 -5.42 28.55 -55.76
CA ARG A 7 -4.38 28.83 -56.82
C ARG A 7 -4.34 30.32 -57.23
N SER A 8 -3.25 31.10 -57.33
CA SER A 8 -1.77 30.92 -57.48
C SER A 8 -1.10 32.30 -57.15
N GLY A 9 0.21 32.55 -56.98
CA GLY A 9 1.44 31.73 -56.96
C GLY A 9 2.63 32.37 -57.75
N ARG A 10 3.88 31.95 -57.45
CA ARG A 10 5.20 32.23 -58.10
C ARG A 10 6.02 33.53 -57.82
N VAL A 11 7.23 33.29 -57.25
CA VAL A 11 8.59 33.60 -57.80
C VAL A 11 9.30 34.99 -57.58
N GLN A 12 10.55 34.88 -57.10
CA GLN A 12 11.77 35.75 -57.24
C GLN A 12 12.07 37.02 -56.38
N GLN A 13 13.23 36.92 -55.68
CA GLN A 13 14.36 37.86 -55.54
C GLN A 13 14.32 39.18 -54.72
N ARG A 14 15.22 39.19 -53.70
CA ARG A 14 16.24 40.21 -53.31
C ARG A 14 15.85 41.57 -52.66
N HIS A 15 16.55 41.80 -51.53
CA HIS A 15 17.02 43.07 -50.92
C HIS A 15 16.04 44.03 -50.22
N GLN A 16 16.11 44.05 -48.88
CA GLN A 16 16.31 45.21 -47.97
C GLN A 16 16.59 44.62 -46.56
N GLN A 17 17.79 44.76 -46.00
CA GLN A 17 18.37 45.88 -45.23
C GLN A 17 18.22 45.74 -43.69
N ASP A 18 19.37 45.50 -43.06
CA ASP A 18 19.87 45.96 -41.75
C ASP A 18 18.94 46.07 -40.52
N ALA A 19 19.20 45.19 -39.54
CA ALA A 19 19.30 45.57 -38.11
C ALA A 19 20.23 44.58 -37.37
N ALA A 20 21.31 45.08 -36.76
CA ALA A 20 22.37 44.24 -36.20
C ALA A 20 22.08 43.76 -34.76
N ARG A 21 22.47 42.50 -34.48
CA ARG A 21 22.53 41.93 -33.13
C ARG A 21 23.75 42.44 -32.36
N ARG A 22 23.62 42.65 -31.04
CA ARG A 22 24.73 42.47 -30.07
C ARG A 22 24.24 41.84 -28.75
N PRO A 23 25.07 41.03 -28.06
CA PRO A 23 24.69 40.30 -26.86
C PRO A 23 25.12 41.01 -25.55
N HIS A 24 24.50 40.64 -24.43
CA HIS A 24 24.93 41.06 -23.09
C HIS A 24 25.81 40.00 -22.41
N GLN A 25 26.96 40.44 -21.89
CA GLN A 25 27.80 39.71 -20.94
C GLN A 25 27.46 40.09 -19.48
N PRO A 26 27.80 39.23 -18.48
CA PRO A 26 27.61 39.53 -17.06
C PRO A 26 28.71 40.49 -16.53
N PRO A 27 28.46 41.20 -15.40
CA PRO A 27 29.41 42.17 -14.85
C PRO A 27 30.43 41.54 -13.88
N ASP A 28 31.69 41.92 -14.06
CA ASP A 28 32.78 41.80 -13.07
C ASP A 28 33.03 43.20 -12.44
N ARG A 29 33.38 43.26 -11.15
CA ARG A 29 33.84 44.50 -10.49
C ARG A 29 34.98 44.24 -9.52
N ARG A 30 36.03 45.05 -9.69
CA ARG A 30 37.36 44.98 -9.09
C ARG A 30 37.51 45.76 -7.76
N PRO A 31 38.65 45.66 -7.05
CA PRO A 31 38.71 45.80 -5.59
C PRO A 31 39.18 47.18 -5.10
N GLY A 32 39.21 47.34 -3.77
CA GLY A 32 39.97 48.38 -3.06
C GLY A 32 40.81 47.78 -1.94
N THR A 33 42.11 48.09 -1.93
CA THR A 33 43.07 47.81 -0.86
C THR A 33 43.12 48.97 0.14
N VAL A 34 43.43 48.68 1.42
CA VAL A 34 44.58 49.25 2.17
C VAL A 34 44.78 48.48 3.50
N GLU A 35 46.06 48.26 3.77
CA GLU A 35 46.85 47.88 4.95
C GLU A 35 46.32 48.15 6.39
N VAL A 36 46.95 47.72 7.51
CA VAL A 36 47.90 46.65 7.92
C VAL A 36 47.89 46.65 9.45
N SER A 37 47.93 45.48 10.11
CA SER A 37 48.75 45.27 11.32
C SER A 37 48.81 43.80 11.73
N ALA A 38 49.93 43.42 12.37
CA ALA A 38 50.37 42.03 12.49
C ALA A 38 50.56 41.57 13.94
N GLY A 39 50.60 40.24 14.12
CA GLY A 39 50.92 39.54 15.36
C GLY A 39 49.91 38.42 15.65
N GLY A 40 50.29 37.18 15.95
CA GLY A 40 51.62 36.55 15.99
C GLY A 40 51.44 35.07 16.35
N ARG A 41 52.26 34.17 15.76
CA ARG A 41 52.16 32.71 16.02
C ARG A 41 52.97 32.28 17.26
N LYS A 42 52.58 31.11 17.78
CA LYS A 42 53.16 30.25 18.85
C LYS A 42 52.49 30.50 20.21
N GLY A 43 52.10 29.49 20.98
CA GLY A 43 52.43 28.07 20.93
C GLY A 43 52.70 27.61 22.36
N GLY A 44 51.85 26.76 22.91
CA GLY A 44 51.95 26.32 24.31
C GLY A 44 50.89 25.30 24.63
N GLY A 45 51.30 24.07 24.94
CA GLY A 45 50.39 23.05 25.46
C GLY A 45 50.59 22.87 26.96
N HIS A 46 49.54 22.46 27.67
CA HIS A 46 49.69 21.63 28.87
C HIS A 46 48.42 20.81 29.18
N ARG A 47 48.62 19.74 29.93
CA ARG A 47 47.64 18.66 30.22
C ARG A 47 46.72 19.02 31.42
N PRO A 48 45.74 18.18 31.81
CA PRO A 48 44.43 18.64 32.28
C PRO A 48 44.35 18.90 33.79
N ARG A 49 43.34 19.68 34.21
CA ARG A 49 42.89 19.75 35.60
C ARG A 49 41.77 18.74 35.90
N ARG A 50 41.88 18.11 37.06
CA ARG A 50 40.85 17.24 37.68
C ARG A 50 39.81 18.10 38.40
N HIS A 51 38.54 17.71 38.32
CA HIS A 51 37.46 17.72 39.33
C HIS A 51 36.22 17.12 38.63
N GLY A 52 35.25 16.46 39.27
CA GLY A 52 35.08 16.00 40.65
C GLY A 52 34.09 14.81 40.62
N ARG A 53 33.78 14.20 41.78
CA ARG A 53 32.82 13.09 41.88
C ARG A 53 31.36 13.58 41.98
N ASP A 54 30.46 12.61 41.80
CA ASP A 54 29.05 12.51 42.23
C ASP A 54 27.97 12.78 41.17
N PRO A 55 26.78 12.12 41.27
CA PRO A 55 26.61 10.70 41.58
C PRO A 55 25.64 10.00 40.59
N GLU A 56 25.34 8.73 40.86
CA GLU A 56 24.54 7.84 40.00
C GLU A 56 23.10 8.32 39.74
N LYS A 57 22.58 8.04 38.54
CA LYS A 57 21.13 7.96 38.25
C LYS A 57 20.82 6.67 37.47
N PRO A 58 19.65 6.02 37.69
CA PRO A 58 19.41 4.68 37.18
C PRO A 58 19.01 4.67 35.70
N LEU A 59 19.51 3.68 34.96
CA LEU A 59 19.10 3.39 33.58
C LEU A 59 17.72 2.70 33.55
N HIS A 60 16.72 3.38 32.97
CA HIS A 60 15.48 2.72 32.59
C HIS A 60 15.74 1.70 31.47
N ARG A 61 15.54 0.41 31.77
CA ARG A 61 15.58 -0.67 30.79
C ARG A 61 14.33 -0.64 29.92
N SER A 62 14.46 -0.14 28.68
CA SER A 62 13.46 -0.41 27.65
C SER A 62 13.56 -1.87 27.21
N ARG A 63 12.54 -2.69 27.52
CA ARG A 63 12.47 -4.10 27.10
C ARG A 63 11.69 -4.19 25.79
N ALA A 64 12.34 -4.73 24.77
CA ALA A 64 11.69 -5.07 23.50
C ALA A 64 10.57 -6.11 23.71
N PHE A 65 9.40 -5.86 23.15
CA PHE A 65 8.31 -6.85 23.11
C PHE A 65 8.56 -7.87 22.00
N ALA A 66 8.69 -9.14 22.38
CA ALA A 66 8.75 -10.25 21.44
C ALA A 66 7.34 -10.62 20.95
N ARG A 67 7.21 -10.89 19.65
CA ARG A 67 5.93 -11.34 19.03
C ARG A 67 5.60 -12.77 19.46
N GLY A 68 4.58 -12.92 20.31
CA GLY A 68 4.00 -14.22 20.69
C GLY A 68 2.80 -14.58 19.82
N ARG A 69 2.77 -15.82 19.29
CA ARG A 69 1.60 -16.38 18.59
C ARG A 69 0.45 -16.61 19.58
N ILE A 70 -0.80 -16.37 19.17
CA ILE A 70 -1.99 -16.78 19.93
C ILE A 70 -2.88 -17.67 19.04
N LEU A 71 -3.18 -18.86 19.57
CA LEU A 71 -4.21 -19.79 19.12
C LEU A 71 -5.13 -20.02 20.32
N GLY A 72 -6.46 -19.92 20.15
CA GLY A 72 -7.41 -20.26 21.22
C GLY A 72 -8.80 -19.65 21.06
N LEU A 73 -9.78 -20.48 20.71
CA LEU A 73 -11.21 -20.13 20.73
C LEU A 73 -11.76 -20.23 22.18
N PRO A 74 -12.66 -19.34 22.62
CA PRO A 74 -13.31 -19.45 23.92
C PRO A 74 -14.55 -20.36 23.89
N GLY A 75 -14.62 -21.31 24.82
CA GLY A 75 -15.81 -22.14 25.07
C GLY A 75 -16.82 -21.48 26.01
N ARG A 76 -18.10 -21.88 25.90
CA ARG A 76 -19.22 -21.36 26.72
C ARG A 76 -19.12 -21.78 28.21
N PRO A 77 -19.62 -20.96 29.16
CA PRO A 77 -19.56 -21.27 30.59
C PRO A 77 -20.57 -22.34 31.02
N ARG A 78 -20.16 -23.19 31.98
CA ARG A 78 -21.06 -24.08 32.73
C ARG A 78 -21.65 -23.32 33.93
N ARG A 79 -22.94 -23.54 34.25
CA ARG A 79 -23.53 -23.20 35.55
C ARG A 79 -23.64 -24.45 36.44
N SER A 80 -23.83 -24.18 37.73
CA SER A 80 -23.74 -25.10 38.88
C SER A 80 -24.77 -26.22 38.91
N ALA A 81 -24.47 -27.26 39.69
CA ALA A 81 -25.34 -28.40 39.97
C ALA A 81 -25.75 -28.46 41.46
N ALA A 82 -26.75 -29.31 41.74
CA ALA A 82 -27.24 -29.85 43.03
C ALA A 82 -28.62 -29.32 43.50
N PRO A 83 -29.41 -30.14 44.24
CA PRO A 83 -29.66 -31.57 43.96
C PRO A 83 -31.12 -32.04 44.18
N ALA A 84 -31.43 -33.23 43.63
CA ALA A 84 -32.37 -34.28 44.09
C ALA A 84 -33.80 -33.95 44.58
N HIS A 85 -34.81 -34.64 44.02
CA HIS A 85 -35.73 -35.50 44.79
C HIS A 85 -36.41 -36.57 43.91
N ARG A 86 -37.23 -37.43 44.52
CA ARG A 86 -37.67 -38.77 44.07
C ARG A 86 -39.15 -38.84 43.64
N ASP A 87 -39.53 -40.00 43.08
CA ASP A 87 -40.91 -40.54 42.87
C ASP A 87 -41.78 -39.82 41.80
N GLY A 88 -42.72 -40.45 41.08
CA GLY A 88 -43.08 -41.88 40.92
C GLY A 88 -44.44 -42.03 40.19
N HIS A 89 -44.68 -43.14 39.45
CA HIS A 89 -45.95 -43.51 38.74
C HIS A 89 -46.43 -42.52 37.63
N ARG A 90 -47.23 -42.82 36.60
CA ARG A 90 -47.79 -43.99 35.88
C ARG A 90 -48.44 -43.42 34.59
N GLU A 91 -48.68 -44.27 33.59
CA GLU A 91 -49.86 -44.38 32.67
C GLU A 91 -50.74 -43.13 32.44
N ASP A 92 -51.11 -42.70 31.23
CA ASP A 92 -51.70 -43.48 30.11
C ASP A 92 -51.39 -42.92 28.69
N GLY A 93 -51.60 -43.74 27.66
CA GLY A 93 -51.57 -43.32 26.26
C GLY A 93 -51.85 -44.44 25.24
N ASP A 94 -53.13 -44.84 25.07
CA ASP A 94 -53.56 -45.80 24.05
C ASP A 94 -53.70 -45.15 22.64
N PRO A 95 -53.39 -45.83 21.52
CA PRO A 95 -53.18 -45.19 20.21
C PRO A 95 -54.26 -45.54 19.15
N ARG A 96 -54.18 -44.87 17.99
CA ARG A 96 -54.58 -45.30 16.62
C ARG A 96 -54.34 -44.12 15.66
N ALA A 97 -54.10 -44.25 14.35
CA ALA A 97 -53.59 -45.34 13.50
C ALA A 97 -53.24 -44.72 12.11
N GLY A 98 -52.43 -45.38 11.28
CA GLY A 98 -52.13 -44.93 9.90
C GLY A 98 -50.62 -44.79 9.63
N ALA A 99 -49.87 -45.88 9.45
CA ALA A 99 -49.71 -46.56 8.15
C ALA A 99 -49.00 -45.72 7.07
N LEU A 100 -47.71 -46.01 6.83
CA LEU A 100 -47.23 -46.52 5.52
C LEU A 100 -45.78 -47.04 5.63
N ARG A 101 -45.38 -47.91 4.69
CA ARG A 101 -44.21 -48.80 4.77
C ARG A 101 -42.94 -48.22 4.14
N ALA A 102 -41.79 -48.44 4.77
CA ALA A 102 -40.53 -48.86 4.11
C ALA A 102 -39.49 -49.33 5.14
N GLY A 103 -38.91 -50.54 5.00
CA GLY A 103 -37.95 -51.02 6.03
C GLY A 103 -37.36 -52.43 5.85
N ARG A 104 -36.46 -52.58 4.87
CA ARG A 104 -35.26 -53.48 4.88
C ARG A 104 -35.37 -54.95 5.35
N ARG A 105 -35.00 -55.86 4.43
CA ARG A 105 -33.93 -56.87 4.63
C ARG A 105 -32.90 -56.62 3.52
N GLY A 106 -31.59 -56.82 3.67
CA GLY A 106 -30.85 -57.58 4.68
C GLY A 106 -30.04 -58.65 3.96
N GLY A 107 -28.77 -58.37 3.65
CA GLY A 107 -27.90 -59.25 2.87
C GLY A 107 -26.46 -58.73 2.83
N GLU A 108 -25.54 -59.50 3.40
CA GLU A 108 -24.11 -59.23 3.44
C GLU A 108 -23.45 -59.47 2.07
N LEU A 109 -22.26 -58.91 1.81
CA LEU A 109 -21.24 -59.56 0.96
C LEU A 109 -19.83 -58.97 1.17
N ARG A 110 -18.82 -59.72 0.74
CA ARG A 110 -17.41 -59.63 1.15
C ARG A 110 -16.58 -58.58 0.40
N ARG A 111 -15.40 -58.28 0.97
CA ARG A 111 -14.35 -57.38 0.45
C ARG A 111 -13.69 -57.89 -0.84
N GLY A 112 -13.34 -56.94 -1.72
CA GLY A 112 -12.32 -57.04 -2.79
C GLY A 112 -11.75 -55.63 -3.06
N PRO A 113 -10.45 -55.45 -3.42
CA PRO A 113 -9.77 -54.18 -3.13
C PRO A 113 -9.65 -53.18 -4.29
N GLY A 114 -9.71 -51.89 -3.94
CA GLY A 114 -8.58 -50.98 -4.21
C GLY A 114 -8.42 -50.35 -5.59
N GLY A 115 -9.41 -49.59 -6.08
CA GLY A 115 -9.22 -48.60 -7.15
C GLY A 115 -9.24 -47.17 -6.62
N LEU A 116 -8.08 -46.59 -6.28
CA LEU A 116 -7.96 -45.20 -5.80
C LEU A 116 -8.04 -44.20 -6.95
N GLY A 117 -9.27 -43.90 -7.39
CA GLY A 117 -9.54 -42.83 -8.34
C GLY A 117 -9.30 -41.43 -7.75
N SER A 118 -8.51 -40.63 -8.46
CA SER A 118 -8.22 -39.22 -8.14
C SER A 118 -9.49 -38.41 -7.85
N ARG A 119 -9.56 -37.79 -6.67
CA ARG A 119 -10.50 -36.70 -6.33
C ARG A 119 -9.74 -35.61 -5.60
N GLY A 120 -9.47 -34.50 -6.29
CA GLY A 120 -8.68 -33.41 -5.69
C GLY A 120 -8.49 -32.14 -6.52
N VAL A 121 -9.27 -31.90 -7.58
CA VAL A 121 -9.24 -30.61 -8.32
C VAL A 121 -10.65 -30.09 -8.49
N ALA A 122 -11.11 -29.28 -7.54
CA ALA A 122 -12.40 -28.62 -7.59
C ALA A 122 -12.23 -27.10 -7.80
N ARG A 123 -12.64 -26.64 -8.99
CA ARG A 123 -13.19 -25.31 -9.27
C ARG A 123 -12.30 -24.07 -9.06
N GLY A 124 -11.45 -23.78 -10.06
CA GLY A 124 -11.02 -22.39 -10.34
C GLY A 124 -12.08 -21.53 -11.07
N GLY A 125 -13.13 -22.14 -11.63
CA GLY A 125 -14.12 -21.46 -12.48
C GLY A 125 -15.17 -20.59 -11.76
N GLY A 126 -15.35 -20.76 -10.44
CA GLY A 126 -16.36 -20.00 -9.69
C GLY A 126 -16.05 -18.50 -9.60
N VAL A 127 -14.79 -18.16 -9.28
CA VAL A 127 -14.35 -16.77 -9.10
C VAL A 127 -14.37 -15.99 -10.42
N VAL A 128 -14.00 -16.65 -11.53
CA VAL A 128 -14.04 -16.03 -12.87
C VAL A 128 -15.49 -15.74 -13.28
N SER A 129 -16.40 -16.70 -13.07
CA SER A 129 -17.84 -16.52 -13.37
C SER A 129 -18.48 -15.39 -12.57
N GLU A 130 -18.07 -15.15 -11.32
CA GLU A 130 -18.62 -14.08 -10.48
C GLU A 130 -18.06 -12.71 -10.89
N LEU A 131 -16.79 -12.65 -11.32
CA LEU A 131 -16.16 -11.46 -11.90
C LEU A 131 -16.80 -11.08 -13.25
N GLU A 132 -17.03 -12.05 -14.14
CA GLU A 132 -17.70 -11.84 -15.43
C GLU A 132 -19.14 -11.33 -15.25
N GLN A 133 -19.87 -11.81 -14.24
CA GLN A 133 -21.22 -11.32 -13.93
C GLN A 133 -21.23 -9.86 -13.43
N ILE A 134 -20.16 -9.40 -12.77
CA ILE A 134 -20.00 -8.01 -12.35
C ILE A 134 -19.63 -7.12 -13.55
N GLU A 135 -18.75 -7.58 -14.45
CA GLU A 135 -18.41 -6.82 -15.67
C GLU A 135 -19.55 -6.76 -16.71
N GLN A 136 -20.40 -7.80 -16.77
CA GLN A 136 -21.57 -7.84 -17.67
C GLN A 136 -22.82 -7.15 -17.10
N ALA A 137 -22.78 -6.69 -15.85
CA ALA A 137 -23.85 -5.91 -15.26
C ALA A 137 -23.98 -4.56 -16.01
N ARG A 138 -25.00 -4.43 -16.88
CA ARG A 138 -25.36 -3.14 -17.49
C ARG A 138 -25.44 -2.07 -16.39
N PRO A 139 -24.90 -0.86 -16.60
CA PRO A 139 -24.94 0.19 -15.59
C PRO A 139 -26.40 0.44 -15.20
N ARG A 140 -26.72 0.26 -13.91
CA ARG A 140 -28.04 0.55 -13.36
C ARG A 140 -28.36 2.01 -13.65
N ARG A 141 -29.32 2.25 -14.55
CA ARG A 141 -29.83 3.58 -14.86
C ARG A 141 -30.84 3.96 -13.80
N PHE A 142 -30.39 4.71 -12.80
CA PHE A 142 -31.28 5.43 -11.89
C PHE A 142 -32.06 6.51 -12.66
N ARG A 143 -33.25 6.86 -12.17
CA ARG A 143 -34.05 7.93 -12.77
C ARG A 143 -33.58 9.28 -12.22
N PRO A 144 -33.60 10.37 -13.01
CA PRO A 144 -33.48 11.72 -12.46
C PRO A 144 -34.77 12.09 -11.71
N TYR A 145 -34.73 13.18 -10.93
CA TYR A 145 -35.93 13.80 -10.37
C TYR A 145 -36.77 14.47 -11.48
N PRO A 146 -38.07 14.75 -11.25
CA PRO A 146 -38.93 15.34 -12.29
C PRO A 146 -38.56 16.76 -12.68
N GLU A 147 -38.08 17.57 -11.72
CA GLU A 147 -37.80 19.00 -11.87
C GLU A 147 -36.54 19.39 -11.08
N TYR A 148 -35.79 20.33 -11.64
CA TYR A 148 -34.51 20.81 -11.11
C TYR A 148 -34.49 22.34 -11.02
N LYS A 149 -33.59 22.88 -10.19
CA LYS A 149 -33.24 24.28 -10.10
C LYS A 149 -31.74 24.43 -9.90
N ASP A 150 -31.18 25.58 -10.28
CA ASP A 150 -29.84 25.97 -9.87
C ASP A 150 -29.75 26.08 -8.32
N SER A 151 -28.72 25.48 -7.75
CA SER A 151 -28.40 25.58 -6.32
C SER A 151 -27.71 26.90 -5.94
N GLY A 152 -27.15 27.62 -6.93
CA GLY A 152 -26.25 28.76 -6.70
C GLY A 152 -24.88 28.35 -6.15
N VAL A 153 -24.49 27.08 -6.32
CA VAL A 153 -23.26 26.48 -5.80
C VAL A 153 -22.62 25.60 -6.87
N ASP A 154 -21.48 26.04 -7.41
CA ASP A 154 -20.81 25.43 -8.59
C ASP A 154 -20.63 23.92 -8.52
N TRP A 155 -20.25 23.37 -7.35
CA TRP A 155 -19.97 21.94 -7.20
C TRP A 155 -21.24 21.06 -7.08
N LEU A 156 -22.34 21.65 -6.59
CA LEU A 156 -23.65 21.00 -6.56
C LEU A 156 -24.26 21.01 -7.97
N GLY A 157 -24.26 22.18 -8.62
CA GLY A 157 -24.89 22.44 -9.90
C GLY A 157 -26.42 22.52 -9.75
N GLU A 158 -27.15 21.89 -10.68
CA GLU A 158 -28.60 21.75 -10.55
C GLU A 158 -28.98 20.68 -9.52
N ILE A 159 -29.91 21.03 -8.63
CA ILE A 159 -30.48 20.14 -7.60
C ILE A 159 -32.00 20.01 -7.80
N PRO A 160 -32.67 18.98 -7.26
CA PRO A 160 -34.12 18.84 -7.38
C PRO A 160 -34.87 20.08 -6.87
N ALA A 161 -35.91 20.50 -7.58
CA ALA A 161 -36.57 21.80 -7.35
C ALA A 161 -37.10 21.99 -5.92
N HIS A 162 -37.49 20.91 -5.25
CA HIS A 162 -38.00 20.89 -3.87
C HIS A 162 -36.92 20.80 -2.78
N TRP A 163 -35.65 20.60 -3.12
CA TRP A 163 -34.54 20.57 -2.14
C TRP A 163 -34.16 21.98 -1.69
N GLU A 164 -33.71 22.15 -0.45
CA GLU A 164 -33.15 23.42 0.04
C GLU A 164 -31.62 23.38 0.05
N VAL A 165 -30.97 24.56 0.03
CA VAL A 165 -29.54 24.69 0.33
C VAL A 165 -29.41 25.52 1.60
N LYS A 166 -28.69 25.02 2.59
CA LYS A 166 -28.44 25.69 3.87
C LYS A 166 -26.95 25.69 4.17
N GLN A 167 -26.46 26.76 4.79
CA GLN A 167 -25.08 26.80 5.29
C GLN A 167 -24.93 25.87 6.50
N VAL A 168 -23.78 25.21 6.67
CA VAL A 168 -23.47 24.33 7.81
C VAL A 168 -23.91 24.95 9.15
N LYS A 169 -23.63 26.23 9.41
CA LYS A 169 -24.01 26.91 10.66
C LYS A 169 -25.51 27.01 10.95
N ARG A 170 -26.37 26.82 9.94
CA ARG A 170 -27.84 26.79 10.07
C ARG A 170 -28.34 25.42 10.53
N VAL A 171 -27.65 24.34 10.15
CA VAL A 171 -27.98 22.96 10.52
C VAL A 171 -27.25 22.54 11.80
N PHE A 172 -26.01 22.99 11.97
CA PHE A 172 -25.09 22.60 13.03
C PHE A 172 -24.63 23.76 13.89
N ARG A 173 -24.32 23.45 15.16
CA ARG A 173 -23.42 24.22 16.01
C ARG A 173 -22.02 23.65 15.82
N VAL A 174 -21.09 24.49 15.37
CA VAL A 174 -19.71 24.08 15.07
C VAL A 174 -18.83 24.31 16.30
N GLU A 175 -18.46 23.22 16.97
CA GLU A 175 -17.57 23.25 18.12
C GLU A 175 -16.11 23.15 17.69
N ASN A 176 -15.27 23.99 18.29
CA ASN A 176 -13.82 23.88 18.17
C ASN A 176 -13.30 22.93 19.26
N GLY A 177 -12.34 22.07 18.90
CA GLY A 177 -11.56 21.33 19.87
C GLY A 177 -10.44 22.15 20.51
N SER A 178 -9.81 21.59 21.53
CA SER A 178 -8.69 22.19 22.25
C SER A 178 -7.76 21.13 22.84
N THR A 179 -6.56 21.56 23.21
CA THR A 179 -5.48 20.68 23.67
C THR A 179 -5.02 21.09 25.06
N PRO A 180 -5.12 20.23 26.09
CA PRO A 180 -4.50 20.48 27.38
C PRO A 180 -2.98 20.46 27.24
N LYS A 181 -2.25 21.07 28.19
CA LYS A 181 -0.78 21.20 28.08
C LYS A 181 -0.12 19.83 28.03
N SER A 182 0.51 19.49 26.91
CA SER A 182 1.19 18.19 26.71
C SER A 182 2.32 17.89 27.69
N GLY A 183 2.89 18.92 28.33
CA GLY A 183 3.94 18.78 29.34
C GLY A 183 3.44 18.57 30.77
N GLU A 184 2.13 18.52 31.00
CA GLU A 184 1.50 18.29 32.30
C GLU A 184 0.91 16.86 32.36
N PRO A 185 1.57 15.89 33.02
CA PRO A 185 1.14 14.49 33.01
C PRO A 185 -0.26 14.28 33.60
N ASP A 186 -0.63 15.07 34.60
CA ASP A 186 -1.93 15.04 35.31
C ASP A 186 -3.17 15.24 34.40
N TYR A 187 -2.96 15.69 33.15
CA TYR A 187 -4.02 15.93 32.17
C TYR A 187 -4.32 14.74 31.25
N TRP A 188 -3.49 13.69 31.26
CA TRP A 188 -3.53 12.59 30.30
C TRP A 188 -3.83 11.25 30.99
N ASP A 189 -4.12 10.23 30.18
CA ASP A 189 -4.35 8.85 30.63
C ASP A 189 -5.53 8.70 31.62
N GLY A 190 -6.54 9.55 31.46
CA GLY A 190 -7.86 9.45 32.12
C GLY A 190 -8.90 8.74 31.26
N ASP A 191 -10.18 8.97 31.55
CA ASP A 191 -11.30 8.25 30.92
C ASP A 191 -12.03 9.04 29.80
N ILE A 192 -11.70 10.31 29.56
CA ILE A 192 -12.39 11.15 28.55
C ILE A 192 -11.72 10.94 27.18
N PRO A 193 -12.43 10.42 26.15
CA PRO A 193 -11.86 10.21 24.82
C PRO A 193 -11.46 11.54 24.18
N TRP A 194 -10.27 11.59 23.56
CA TRP A 194 -9.74 12.83 22.98
C TRP A 194 -9.21 12.61 21.56
N VAL A 195 -9.97 13.08 20.59
CA VAL A 195 -9.80 12.82 19.14
C VAL A 195 -8.83 13.79 18.49
N THR A 196 -8.03 13.29 17.56
CA THR A 196 -7.13 14.04 16.69
C THR A 196 -7.34 13.67 15.20
N PRO A 197 -6.80 14.44 14.23
CA PRO A 197 -6.85 14.08 12.81
C PRO A 197 -6.18 12.74 12.47
N ASP A 198 -5.26 12.27 13.31
CA ASP A 198 -4.58 10.98 13.17
C ASP A 198 -5.53 9.81 13.48
N ASP A 199 -6.39 9.95 14.50
CA ASP A 199 -7.46 8.99 14.79
C ASP A 199 -8.44 8.90 13.61
N LEU A 200 -8.87 10.06 13.08
CA LEU A 200 -9.77 10.13 11.92
C LEU A 200 -9.12 9.56 10.64
N GLY A 201 -7.81 9.73 10.47
CA GLY A 201 -7.06 9.24 9.30
C GLY A 201 -6.69 7.76 9.36
N LYS A 202 -6.78 7.14 10.53
CA LYS A 202 -6.54 5.70 10.75
C LYS A 202 -7.83 4.89 10.93
N LEU A 203 -8.98 5.55 10.97
CA LEU A 203 -10.27 4.92 11.19
C LEU A 203 -10.62 3.97 10.03
N ASP A 204 -10.88 2.70 10.36
CA ASP A 204 -11.54 1.77 9.46
C ASP A 204 -13.07 1.92 9.59
N GLY A 205 -13.74 2.16 8.46
CA GLY A 205 -15.15 2.54 8.44
C GLY A 205 -15.41 4.02 8.77
N ARG A 206 -16.50 4.29 9.50
CA ARG A 206 -17.05 5.64 9.69
C ARG A 206 -17.43 6.02 11.13
N VAL A 207 -17.46 5.07 12.06
CA VAL A 207 -17.89 5.30 13.45
C VAL A 207 -16.65 5.23 14.35
N LEU A 208 -16.34 6.34 15.01
CA LEU A 208 -15.22 6.42 15.94
C LEU A 208 -15.62 5.86 17.31
N ALA A 209 -15.26 4.61 17.55
CA ALA A 209 -15.56 3.86 18.79
C ALA A 209 -14.42 3.84 19.81
N GLU A 210 -13.22 4.28 19.43
CA GLU A 210 -12.03 4.38 20.29
C GLU A 210 -11.14 5.56 19.87
N THR A 211 -10.24 5.99 20.74
CA THR A 211 -9.28 7.08 20.48
C THR A 211 -7.89 6.68 20.95
N GLY A 212 -6.84 7.07 20.23
CA GLY A 212 -5.45 6.76 20.59
C GLY A 212 -4.96 7.46 21.87
N ARG A 213 -5.69 8.46 22.39
CA ARG A 213 -5.39 9.17 23.63
C ARG A 213 -6.66 9.54 24.39
N TYR A 214 -6.51 9.67 25.71
CA TYR A 214 -7.56 10.09 26.64
C TYR A 214 -7.03 11.21 27.55
N ILE A 215 -7.95 12.02 28.09
CA ILE A 215 -7.64 13.10 29.04
C ILE A 215 -8.37 12.87 30.37
N THR A 216 -7.82 13.43 31.45
CA THR A 216 -8.47 13.46 32.77
C THR A 216 -9.50 14.58 32.85
N GLU A 217 -10.35 14.58 33.88
CA GLU A 217 -11.21 15.73 34.19
C GLU A 217 -10.42 17.03 34.38
N LYS A 218 -9.22 16.95 34.98
CA LYS A 218 -8.28 18.09 35.07
C LYS A 218 -7.87 18.57 33.68
N GLY A 219 -7.51 17.65 32.79
CA GLY A 219 -7.14 17.95 31.39
C GLY A 219 -8.29 18.63 30.64
N PHE A 220 -9.49 18.08 30.74
CA PHE A 220 -10.71 18.66 30.16
C PHE A 220 -10.97 20.07 30.69
N ALA A 221 -10.99 20.27 32.01
CA ALA A 221 -11.20 21.60 32.62
C ALA A 221 -10.06 22.61 32.35
N SER A 222 -8.86 22.14 31.96
CA SER A 222 -7.70 23.01 31.68
C SER A 222 -7.70 23.69 30.31
N CYS A 223 -8.57 23.26 29.38
CA CYS A 223 -8.57 23.73 27.99
C CYS A 223 -10.00 23.98 27.47
N GLY A 224 -10.12 24.78 26.40
CA GLY A 224 -11.42 25.16 25.83
C GLY A 224 -12.04 24.09 24.91
N THR A 225 -11.88 22.80 25.24
CA THR A 225 -12.52 21.71 24.48
C THR A 225 -13.92 21.46 25.03
N HIS A 226 -14.78 20.82 24.23
CA HIS A 226 -16.18 20.61 24.57
C HIS A 226 -16.50 19.12 24.49
N MET A 227 -17.34 18.64 25.41
CA MET A 227 -17.91 17.30 25.32
C MET A 227 -18.96 17.29 24.20
N VAL A 228 -18.69 16.51 23.18
CA VAL A 228 -19.51 16.34 21.97
C VAL A 228 -20.35 15.08 22.14
N PRO A 229 -21.67 15.11 21.88
CA PRO A 229 -22.52 13.93 22.03
C PRO A 229 -22.28 12.90 20.92
N GLU A 230 -22.54 11.64 21.24
CA GLU A 230 -22.63 10.54 20.27
C GLU A 230 -23.55 10.90 19.09
N GLY A 231 -23.21 10.42 17.89
CA GLY A 231 -23.91 10.72 16.65
C GLY A 231 -23.56 12.07 16.00
N SER A 232 -22.70 12.89 16.62
CA SER A 232 -22.13 14.10 16.00
C SER A 232 -21.11 13.75 14.93
N LEU A 233 -20.89 14.65 13.97
CA LEU A 233 -19.85 14.48 12.94
C LEU A 233 -18.56 15.19 13.35
N ILE A 234 -17.42 14.50 13.22
CA ILE A 234 -16.09 15.01 13.54
C ILE A 234 -15.29 15.14 12.25
N LEU A 235 -14.82 16.35 11.95
CA LEU A 235 -14.11 16.71 10.72
C LEU A 235 -12.69 17.19 11.05
N SER A 236 -11.67 16.66 10.40
CA SER A 236 -10.33 17.24 10.46
C SER A 236 -10.27 18.55 9.67
N THR A 237 -9.80 19.60 10.34
CA THR A 237 -9.60 20.93 9.73
C THR A 237 -8.18 21.14 9.25
N ARG A 238 -7.27 20.18 9.50
CA ARG A 238 -5.86 20.20 9.07
C ARG A 238 -5.22 18.82 9.15
N ALA A 239 -4.15 18.64 8.37
CA ALA A 239 -3.25 17.49 8.41
C ALA A 239 -3.90 16.08 8.25
N PRO A 240 -4.61 15.79 7.13
CA PRO A 240 -5.12 16.69 6.10
C PRO A 240 -6.50 17.27 6.49
N ILE A 241 -7.03 18.21 5.70
CA ILE A 241 -8.44 18.61 5.78
C ILE A 241 -9.32 17.43 5.29
N GLY A 242 -10.52 17.26 5.85
CA GLY A 242 -11.55 16.43 5.23
C GLY A 242 -11.61 14.96 5.66
N HIS A 243 -10.84 14.50 6.64
CA HIS A 243 -11.14 13.23 7.32
C HIS A 243 -12.40 13.40 8.17
N LEU A 244 -13.31 12.45 8.08
CA LEU A 244 -14.66 12.56 8.63
C LEU A 244 -15.05 11.27 9.36
N ALA A 245 -15.58 11.41 10.57
CA ALA A 245 -16.14 10.31 11.35
C ALA A 245 -17.46 10.71 12.03
N ILE A 246 -18.25 9.72 12.41
CA ILE A 246 -19.39 9.82 13.31
C ILE A 246 -18.88 9.45 14.71
N ALA A 247 -19.13 10.29 15.71
CA ALA A 247 -18.82 9.98 17.11
C ALA A 247 -19.64 8.77 17.57
N GLY A 248 -18.98 7.64 17.88
CA GLY A 248 -19.62 6.42 18.41
C GLY A 248 -19.81 6.43 19.93
N MET A 249 -19.44 7.52 20.58
CA MET A 249 -19.49 7.76 22.02
C MET A 249 -19.38 9.27 22.29
N PRO A 250 -19.75 9.77 23.48
CA PRO A 250 -19.39 11.11 23.92
C PRO A 250 -17.86 11.29 23.95
N LEU A 251 -17.36 12.38 23.37
CA LEU A 251 -15.91 12.60 23.19
C LEU A 251 -15.54 14.08 23.16
N CYS A 252 -14.25 14.37 23.30
CA CYS A 252 -13.66 15.69 23.10
C CYS A 252 -12.71 15.66 21.89
N THR A 253 -12.39 16.81 21.30
CA THR A 253 -11.46 16.88 20.16
C THR A 253 -10.30 17.85 20.41
N ASN A 254 -9.20 17.66 19.67
CA ASN A 254 -8.10 18.62 19.61
C ASN A 254 -8.39 19.78 18.65
N GLN A 255 -7.52 20.79 18.62
CA GLN A 255 -7.70 21.98 17.77
C GLN A 255 -7.58 21.72 16.26
N GLY A 256 -7.11 20.54 15.85
CA GLY A 256 -7.06 20.12 14.44
C GLY A 256 -8.37 19.49 13.94
N CYS A 257 -9.40 19.39 14.78
CA CYS A 257 -10.71 18.90 14.43
C CYS A 257 -11.80 19.90 14.84
N ARG A 258 -12.92 19.88 14.12
CA ARG A 258 -14.18 20.49 14.55
C ARG A 258 -15.29 19.47 14.58
N SER A 259 -16.26 19.73 15.46
CA SER A 259 -17.38 18.85 15.69
C SER A 259 -18.67 19.56 15.30
N LEU A 260 -19.45 18.90 14.44
CA LEU A 260 -20.74 19.38 13.95
C LEU A 260 -21.84 18.74 14.79
N VAL A 261 -22.36 19.50 15.75
CA VAL A 261 -23.47 19.08 16.61
C VAL A 261 -24.76 19.62 16.05
N PHE A 262 -25.71 18.74 15.73
CA PHE A 262 -27.02 19.11 15.18
C PHE A 262 -27.73 20.15 16.09
N ARG A 263 -28.28 21.22 15.50
CA ARG A 263 -29.13 22.19 16.21
C ARG A 263 -30.55 21.65 16.44
N GLU A 264 -31.04 20.94 15.44
CA GLU A 264 -32.32 20.23 15.39
C GLU A 264 -32.04 18.82 14.85
N ARG A 265 -32.95 17.86 15.07
CA ARG A 265 -32.75 16.48 14.58
C ARG A 265 -32.52 16.47 13.05
N GLY A 266 -31.59 15.64 12.59
CA GLY A 266 -31.33 15.41 11.18
C GLY A 266 -30.63 14.07 10.96
N ASN A 267 -30.44 13.68 9.70
CA ASN A 267 -29.84 12.38 9.37
C ASN A 267 -28.31 12.46 9.30
N THR A 268 -27.63 12.04 10.38
CA THR A 268 -26.15 12.00 10.46
C THR A 268 -25.50 11.28 9.28
N LEU A 269 -26.09 10.17 8.80
CA LEU A 269 -25.49 9.33 7.76
C LEU A 269 -25.63 9.96 6.36
N PHE A 270 -26.74 10.64 6.08
CA PHE A 270 -26.89 11.46 4.88
C PHE A 270 -25.83 12.57 4.85
N ILE A 271 -25.71 13.36 5.91
CA ILE A 271 -24.73 14.45 5.98
C ILE A 271 -23.28 13.92 5.98
N TYR A 272 -23.03 12.73 6.55
CA TYR A 272 -21.73 12.06 6.42
C TYR A 272 -21.35 11.83 4.94
N PHE A 273 -22.27 11.27 4.15
CA PHE A 273 -22.06 11.05 2.72
C PHE A 273 -21.92 12.36 1.94
N GLU A 274 -22.68 13.39 2.30
CA GLU A 274 -22.61 14.71 1.66
C GLU A 274 -21.27 15.39 1.92
N LEU A 275 -20.82 15.46 3.18
CA LEU A 275 -19.52 16.03 3.53
C LEU A 275 -18.35 15.22 2.95
N ALA A 276 -18.50 13.90 2.83
CA ALA A 276 -17.53 13.06 2.13
C ALA A 276 -17.43 13.39 0.63
N ALA A 277 -18.56 13.71 -0.03
CA ALA A 277 -18.56 14.19 -1.42
C ALA A 277 -18.04 15.63 -1.55
N ALA A 278 -18.32 16.50 -0.58
CA ALA A 278 -17.87 17.88 -0.52
C ALA A 278 -16.38 18.03 -0.15
N ARG A 279 -15.69 16.94 0.24
CA ARG A 279 -14.30 16.96 0.69
C ARG A 279 -13.34 17.80 -0.18
N PRO A 280 -13.32 17.67 -1.53
CA PRO A 280 -12.42 18.48 -2.37
C PRO A 280 -12.69 19.99 -2.28
N VAL A 281 -13.94 20.38 -2.02
CA VAL A 281 -14.36 21.79 -1.84
C VAL A 281 -13.92 22.33 -0.48
N LEU A 282 -14.03 21.50 0.56
CA LEU A 282 -13.54 21.80 1.91
C LEU A 282 -12.01 21.92 1.94
N GLU A 283 -11.30 21.04 1.22
CA GLU A 283 -9.84 21.11 1.04
C GLU A 283 -9.43 22.38 0.28
N ALA A 284 -10.14 22.74 -0.80
CA ALA A 284 -9.88 23.97 -1.57
C ALA A 284 -10.20 25.26 -0.81
N SER A 285 -11.05 25.20 0.21
CA SER A 285 -11.36 26.31 1.13
C SER A 285 -10.35 26.44 2.28
N GLY A 286 -9.35 25.56 2.36
CA GLY A 286 -8.25 25.67 3.32
C GLY A 286 -7.37 26.89 3.04
N GLN A 287 -6.83 27.51 4.09
CA GLN A 287 -5.92 28.65 3.99
C GLN A 287 -4.58 28.35 4.66
N GLY A 288 -3.50 28.96 4.15
CA GLY A 288 -2.14 28.85 4.70
C GLY A 288 -1.10 28.41 3.65
N SER A 289 0.17 28.71 3.89
CA SER A 289 1.28 28.35 2.98
C SER A 289 2.11 27.16 3.45
N THR A 290 2.28 27.00 4.77
CA THR A 290 3.04 25.88 5.37
C THR A 290 2.14 24.77 5.91
N PHE A 291 0.95 25.13 6.40
CA PHE A 291 -0.10 24.20 6.81
C PHE A 291 -1.43 24.74 6.32
N MET A 292 -2.13 23.96 5.50
CA MET A 292 -3.51 24.26 5.09
C MET A 292 -4.44 23.96 6.27
N GLU A 293 -5.21 24.96 6.69
CA GLU A 293 -6.24 24.83 7.72
C GLU A 293 -7.57 25.42 7.24
N LEU A 294 -8.66 24.69 7.41
CA LEU A 294 -10.01 25.16 7.08
C LEU A 294 -10.50 26.10 8.18
N GLY A 295 -10.83 27.36 7.86
CA GLY A 295 -11.36 28.34 8.82
C GLY A 295 -12.70 27.93 9.42
N LYS A 296 -13.05 28.44 10.62
CA LYS A 296 -14.34 28.10 11.24
C LYS A 296 -15.47 28.70 10.44
N GLU A 297 -15.29 29.94 10.04
CA GLU A 297 -16.18 30.78 9.26
C GLU A 297 -16.43 30.15 7.87
N ASP A 298 -15.39 29.61 7.23
CA ASP A 298 -15.46 28.93 5.94
C ASP A 298 -16.26 27.61 6.04
N LEU A 299 -15.97 26.79 7.06
CA LEU A 299 -16.76 25.58 7.35
C LEU A 299 -18.21 25.93 7.68
N GLU A 300 -18.44 26.97 8.49
CA GLU A 300 -19.77 27.44 8.87
C GLU A 300 -20.57 28.02 7.69
N ALA A 301 -19.90 28.60 6.71
CA ALA A 301 -20.49 29.16 5.49
C ALA A 301 -20.71 28.12 4.38
N SER A 302 -20.02 26.98 4.44
CA SER A 302 -20.09 25.90 3.45
C SER A 302 -21.54 25.44 3.21
N PRO A 303 -21.95 25.21 1.95
CA PRO A 303 -23.32 24.81 1.63
C PRO A 303 -23.55 23.31 1.82
N LEU A 304 -24.75 22.97 2.29
CA LEU A 304 -25.31 21.62 2.36
C LEU A 304 -26.68 21.63 1.67
N THR A 305 -26.98 20.60 0.91
CA THR A 305 -28.33 20.28 0.47
C THR A 305 -29.13 19.74 1.66
N VAL A 306 -30.40 20.12 1.73
CA VAL A 306 -31.32 19.68 2.76
C VAL A 306 -32.60 19.18 2.07
N PRO A 307 -32.62 17.91 1.62
CA PRO A 307 -33.83 17.29 1.11
C PRO A 307 -34.79 16.94 2.25
N PRO A 308 -36.06 16.62 1.95
CA PRO A 308 -37.02 16.16 2.95
C PRO A 308 -36.49 14.95 3.74
N ASP A 309 -36.84 14.83 5.03
CA ASP A 309 -36.28 13.80 5.92
C ASP A 309 -36.38 12.37 5.36
N ARG A 310 -37.51 12.01 4.74
CA ARG A 310 -37.72 10.71 4.09
C ARG A 310 -36.77 10.46 2.91
N GLU A 311 -36.36 11.52 2.22
CA GLU A 311 -35.37 11.44 1.14
C GLU A 311 -33.95 11.32 1.70
N GLN A 312 -33.62 12.03 2.80
CA GLN A 312 -32.36 11.83 3.53
C GLN A 312 -32.23 10.38 4.02
N GLU A 313 -33.28 9.84 4.65
CA GLU A 313 -33.35 8.45 5.10
C GLU A 313 -33.17 7.47 3.93
N ALA A 314 -33.86 7.70 2.82
CA ALA A 314 -33.76 6.85 1.64
C ALA A 314 -32.35 6.88 1.01
N ILE A 315 -31.77 8.07 0.84
CA ILE A 315 -30.42 8.25 0.29
C ILE A 315 -29.38 7.61 1.21
N ALA A 316 -29.47 7.84 2.53
CA ALA A 316 -28.54 7.27 3.50
C ALA A 316 -28.59 5.73 3.51
N ALA A 317 -29.79 5.13 3.54
CA ALA A 317 -29.96 3.68 3.52
C ALA A 317 -29.50 3.05 2.19
N PHE A 318 -29.78 3.70 1.06
CA PHE A 318 -29.30 3.30 -0.25
C PHE A 318 -27.76 3.33 -0.33
N LEU A 319 -27.15 4.46 0.03
CA LEU A 319 -25.70 4.64 -0.05
C LEU A 319 -24.97 3.72 0.91
N ASP A 320 -25.45 3.53 2.14
CA ASP A 320 -24.83 2.59 3.07
C ASP A 320 -24.77 1.17 2.48
N ARG A 321 -25.91 0.68 2.00
CA ARG A 321 -26.03 -0.64 1.39
C ARG A 321 -25.17 -0.81 0.14
N GLU A 322 -25.16 0.15 -0.78
CA GLU A 322 -24.38 0.03 -2.02
C GLU A 322 -22.87 0.25 -1.80
N THR A 323 -22.48 1.20 -0.95
CA THR A 323 -21.05 1.39 -0.60
C THR A 323 -20.49 0.17 0.13
N ALA A 324 -21.21 -0.41 1.09
CA ALA A 324 -20.79 -1.64 1.77
C ALA A 324 -20.62 -2.84 0.81
N LYS A 325 -21.46 -2.96 -0.23
CA LYS A 325 -21.27 -3.97 -1.29
C LYS A 325 -20.01 -3.71 -2.11
N ILE A 326 -19.73 -2.45 -2.47
CA ILE A 326 -18.54 -2.07 -3.23
C ILE A 326 -17.28 -2.32 -2.40
N ASP A 327 -17.27 -1.90 -1.13
CA ASP A 327 -16.12 -2.05 -0.23
C ASP A 327 -15.83 -3.53 0.03
N ALA A 328 -16.86 -4.36 0.20
CA ALA A 328 -16.71 -5.82 0.28
C ALA A 328 -16.22 -6.47 -1.03
N LEU A 329 -16.52 -5.89 -2.20
CA LEU A 329 -15.99 -6.34 -3.49
C LEU A 329 -14.53 -5.94 -3.69
N VAL A 330 -14.15 -4.74 -3.26
CA VAL A 330 -12.75 -4.26 -3.25
C VAL A 330 -11.91 -5.16 -2.36
N ALA A 331 -12.31 -5.41 -1.11
CA ALA A 331 -11.59 -6.30 -0.19
C ALA A 331 -11.41 -7.73 -0.75
N ARG A 332 -12.43 -8.29 -1.43
CA ARG A 332 -12.31 -9.60 -2.11
C ARG A 332 -11.30 -9.58 -3.27
N LYS A 333 -11.24 -8.48 -4.04
CA LYS A 333 -10.27 -8.31 -5.13
C LYS A 333 -8.84 -8.08 -4.62
N GLU A 334 -8.68 -7.34 -3.53
CA GLU A 334 -7.38 -7.14 -2.87
C GLU A 334 -6.84 -8.48 -2.34
N ARG A 335 -7.67 -9.30 -1.66
CA ARG A 335 -7.27 -10.66 -1.26
C ARG A 335 -6.97 -11.60 -2.46
N LEU A 336 -7.63 -11.40 -3.60
CA LEU A 336 -7.30 -12.13 -4.84
C LEU A 336 -5.91 -11.77 -5.38
N ILE A 337 -5.48 -10.50 -5.28
CA ILE A 337 -4.12 -10.08 -5.65
C ILE A 337 -3.09 -10.77 -4.75
N GLU A 338 -3.32 -10.79 -3.44
CA GLU A 338 -2.44 -11.49 -2.49
C GLU A 338 -2.31 -12.99 -2.84
N LEU A 339 -3.42 -13.69 -3.07
CA LEU A 339 -3.43 -15.10 -3.46
C LEU A 339 -2.73 -15.37 -4.81
N LEU A 340 -2.83 -14.44 -5.76
CA LEU A 340 -2.10 -14.50 -7.03
C LEU A 340 -0.58 -14.33 -6.82
N GLN A 341 -0.16 -13.43 -5.93
CA GLN A 341 1.24 -13.23 -5.56
C GLN A 341 1.81 -14.43 -4.78
N GLU A 342 1.07 -14.96 -3.80
CA GLU A 342 1.39 -16.22 -3.09
C GLU A 342 1.61 -17.37 -4.10
N LYS A 343 0.68 -17.54 -5.05
CA LYS A 343 0.79 -18.53 -6.14
C LYS A 343 2.01 -18.30 -7.03
N ARG A 344 2.32 -17.05 -7.40
CA ARG A 344 3.48 -16.68 -8.24
C ARG A 344 4.78 -17.13 -7.58
N THR A 345 4.96 -16.79 -6.30
CA THR A 345 6.15 -17.15 -5.52
C THR A 345 6.26 -18.67 -5.36
N ALA A 346 5.17 -19.35 -4.99
CA ALA A 346 5.14 -20.81 -4.87
C ALA A 346 5.47 -21.52 -6.20
N LEU A 347 4.99 -21.01 -7.33
CA LEU A 347 5.27 -21.56 -8.66
C LEU A 347 6.75 -21.43 -9.04
N ILE A 348 7.34 -20.25 -8.84
CA ILE A 348 8.78 -20.00 -9.07
C ILE A 348 9.60 -20.94 -8.18
N THR A 349 9.41 -20.90 -6.86
CA THR A 349 10.17 -21.70 -5.90
C THR A 349 10.07 -23.20 -6.22
N ARG A 350 8.89 -23.72 -6.54
CA ARG A 350 8.73 -25.13 -6.94
C ARG A 350 9.51 -25.45 -8.20
N ALA A 351 9.35 -24.67 -9.27
CA ALA A 351 9.98 -24.97 -10.56
C ALA A 351 11.52 -24.92 -10.47
N VAL A 352 12.09 -23.96 -9.74
CA VAL A 352 13.54 -23.80 -9.61
C VAL A 352 14.20 -24.72 -8.58
N THR A 353 13.44 -25.39 -7.71
CA THR A 353 13.99 -26.33 -6.70
C THR A 353 13.60 -27.79 -6.93
N LYS A 354 12.47 -28.06 -7.58
CA LYS A 354 11.90 -29.41 -7.81
C LYS A 354 11.69 -29.75 -9.30
N GLY A 355 11.94 -28.82 -10.21
CA GLY A 355 11.72 -29.00 -11.65
C GLY A 355 10.25 -28.93 -12.08
N LEU A 356 10.00 -29.26 -13.35
CA LEU A 356 8.65 -29.25 -13.95
C LEU A 356 7.94 -30.61 -13.87
N ASP A 357 8.68 -31.72 -13.92
CA ASP A 357 8.16 -33.08 -13.88
C ASP A 357 8.09 -33.59 -12.42
N PRO A 358 6.88 -33.83 -11.86
CA PRO A 358 6.71 -34.32 -10.49
C PRO A 358 7.00 -35.83 -10.32
N THR A 359 7.35 -36.55 -11.38
CA THR A 359 7.55 -38.01 -11.35
C THR A 359 9.02 -38.43 -11.23
N VAL A 360 9.95 -37.48 -11.37
CA VAL A 360 11.38 -37.73 -11.28
C VAL A 360 11.76 -38.15 -9.84
N PRO A 361 12.64 -39.16 -9.64
CA PRO A 361 13.14 -39.50 -8.32
C PRO A 361 13.81 -38.31 -7.63
N MET A 362 13.59 -38.17 -6.33
CA MET A 362 14.15 -37.10 -5.51
C MET A 362 15.34 -37.62 -4.67
N LYS A 363 16.25 -36.72 -4.31
CA LYS A 363 17.34 -36.94 -3.33
C LYS A 363 17.44 -35.75 -2.38
N ASP A 364 17.97 -35.96 -1.17
CA ASP A 364 18.37 -34.83 -0.33
C ASP A 364 19.49 -34.03 -1.01
N SER A 365 19.38 -32.70 -1.01
CA SER A 365 20.43 -31.78 -1.49
C SER A 365 21.56 -31.59 -0.48
N GLY A 366 21.36 -31.95 0.79
CA GLY A 366 22.26 -31.60 1.89
C GLY A 366 22.25 -30.11 2.25
N VAL A 367 21.27 -29.36 1.76
CA VAL A 367 21.10 -27.91 2.00
C VAL A 367 19.68 -27.67 2.51
N GLU A 368 19.57 -27.29 3.77
CA GLU A 368 18.30 -27.19 4.52
C GLU A 368 17.17 -26.46 3.77
N TRP A 369 17.45 -25.29 3.18
CA TRP A 369 16.42 -24.50 2.49
C TRP A 369 16.02 -25.03 1.09
N LEU A 370 16.87 -25.84 0.46
CA LEU A 370 16.55 -26.53 -0.79
C LEU A 370 15.74 -27.81 -0.52
N GLY A 371 16.09 -28.52 0.56
CA GLY A 371 15.51 -29.81 0.91
C GLY A 371 15.78 -30.85 -0.18
N GLU A 372 14.77 -31.66 -0.53
CA GLU A 372 14.88 -32.63 -1.62
C GLU A 372 14.93 -31.98 -3.00
N ILE A 373 15.78 -32.48 -3.90
CA ILE A 373 15.91 -32.02 -5.29
C ILE A 373 15.85 -33.23 -6.25
N PRO A 374 15.57 -33.05 -7.55
CA PRO A 374 15.62 -34.14 -8.52
C PRO A 374 16.98 -34.86 -8.50
N ALA A 375 16.96 -36.18 -8.56
CA ALA A 375 18.13 -37.01 -8.28
C ALA A 375 19.30 -36.77 -9.26
N HIS A 376 19.00 -36.31 -10.48
CA HIS A 376 19.97 -35.99 -11.52
C HIS A 376 20.50 -34.54 -11.46
N TRP A 377 19.95 -33.67 -10.62
CA TRP A 377 20.43 -32.29 -10.47
C TRP A 377 21.69 -32.23 -9.59
N GLU A 378 22.59 -31.29 -9.88
CA GLU A 378 23.81 -31.08 -9.09
C GLU A 378 23.65 -29.91 -8.11
N VAL A 379 24.24 -30.04 -6.92
CA VAL A 379 24.38 -28.91 -5.98
C VAL A 379 25.77 -28.29 -6.18
N LYS A 380 25.80 -27.00 -6.50
CA LYS A 380 27.01 -26.19 -6.71
C LYS A 380 26.95 -24.95 -5.83
N ARG A 381 28.00 -24.13 -5.80
CA ARG A 381 27.95 -22.78 -5.21
C ARG A 381 28.05 -21.74 -6.32
N ILE A 382 27.64 -20.50 -6.07
CA ILE A 382 27.80 -19.41 -7.05
C ILE A 382 29.24 -19.33 -7.60
N ARG A 383 30.28 -19.49 -6.77
CA ARG A 383 31.68 -19.45 -7.23
C ARG A 383 32.02 -20.52 -8.27
N ASP A 384 31.31 -21.65 -8.28
CA ASP A 384 31.58 -22.78 -9.16
C ASP A 384 30.92 -22.58 -10.55
N VAL A 385 29.97 -21.65 -10.66
CA VAL A 385 29.27 -21.25 -11.91
C VAL A 385 29.58 -19.81 -12.36
N ALA A 386 30.40 -19.08 -11.61
CA ALA A 386 30.78 -17.70 -11.92
C ALA A 386 32.00 -17.62 -12.86
N GLU A 387 31.97 -16.72 -13.83
CA GLU A 387 33.14 -16.22 -14.54
C GLU A 387 33.85 -15.15 -13.68
N SER A 388 33.06 -14.24 -13.09
CA SER A 388 33.58 -13.22 -12.17
C SER A 388 32.55 -12.81 -11.11
N LEU A 389 33.04 -12.46 -9.92
CA LEU A 389 32.30 -11.85 -8.82
C LEU A 389 33.00 -10.54 -8.43
N GLN A 390 32.32 -9.42 -8.54
CA GLN A 390 32.91 -8.08 -8.41
C GLN A 390 31.98 -7.14 -7.64
N THR A 391 32.49 -6.35 -6.71
CA THR A 391 31.74 -5.21 -6.14
C THR A 391 31.76 -4.04 -7.12
N GLY A 392 30.70 -3.23 -7.14
CA GLY A 392 30.75 -1.91 -7.78
C GLY A 392 31.85 -0.99 -7.21
N PRO A 393 32.03 0.21 -7.78
CA PRO A 393 33.09 1.14 -7.39
C PRO A 393 32.98 1.50 -5.92
N PHE A 394 34.11 1.64 -5.23
CA PHE A 394 34.12 1.96 -3.80
C PHE A 394 35.27 2.91 -3.46
N GLY A 395 35.11 3.67 -2.36
CA GLY A 395 36.06 4.71 -1.98
C GLY A 395 36.06 5.84 -3.01
N SER A 396 37.24 6.32 -3.38
CA SER A 396 37.44 7.41 -4.35
C SER A 396 37.28 7.00 -5.83
N GLN A 397 36.57 5.91 -6.12
CA GLN A 397 36.28 5.49 -7.50
C GLN A 397 35.09 6.25 -8.10
N LEU A 398 34.10 6.63 -7.28
CA LEU A 398 32.93 7.39 -7.72
C LEU A 398 32.45 8.30 -6.59
N HIS A 399 32.52 9.61 -6.80
CA HIS A 399 32.11 10.65 -5.86
C HIS A 399 30.69 11.15 -6.15
N ALA A 400 30.01 11.66 -5.12
CA ALA A 400 28.65 12.19 -5.25
C ALA A 400 28.54 13.38 -6.22
N SER A 401 29.64 14.09 -6.47
CA SER A 401 29.74 15.20 -7.42
C SER A 401 29.94 14.77 -8.88
N GLU A 402 30.14 13.47 -9.14
CA GLU A 402 30.32 12.91 -10.50
C GLU A 402 29.01 12.36 -11.07
N TYR A 403 27.91 12.43 -10.31
CA TYR A 403 26.58 12.11 -10.83
C TYR A 403 26.04 13.27 -11.66
N VAL A 404 25.53 12.94 -12.84
CA VAL A 404 24.86 13.86 -13.77
C VAL A 404 23.50 13.28 -14.16
N LEU A 405 22.71 14.04 -14.93
CA LEU A 405 21.37 13.62 -15.36
C LEU A 405 21.41 12.96 -16.74
N GLY A 406 20.83 11.76 -16.84
CA GLY A 406 20.43 11.14 -18.11
C GLY A 406 21.51 10.59 -19.06
N GLU A 407 22.78 10.47 -18.67
CA GLU A 407 23.85 9.91 -19.54
C GLU A 407 24.03 8.38 -19.34
N HIS A 408 24.89 7.94 -18.41
CA HIS A 408 25.17 6.51 -18.20
C HIS A 408 24.64 6.00 -16.84
N PRO A 409 23.58 5.16 -16.80
CA PRO A 409 22.97 4.71 -15.55
C PRO A 409 23.91 3.92 -14.62
N VAL A 410 23.85 4.25 -13.32
CA VAL A 410 24.58 3.60 -12.22
C VAL A 410 23.61 2.86 -11.32
N ILE A 411 23.64 1.53 -11.37
CA ILE A 411 22.59 0.69 -10.78
C ILE A 411 22.92 0.30 -9.35
N ASN A 412 22.14 0.85 -8.41
CA ASN A 412 22.23 0.63 -6.97
C ASN A 412 21.08 -0.27 -6.44
N PRO A 413 21.08 -0.71 -5.16
CA PRO A 413 20.06 -1.64 -4.63
C PRO A 413 18.60 -1.16 -4.70
N ALA A 414 18.36 0.14 -4.83
CA ALA A 414 17.02 0.71 -5.01
C ALA A 414 16.46 0.48 -6.43
N ASN A 415 17.35 0.29 -7.40
CA ASN A 415 17.06 0.05 -8.82
C ASN A 415 16.73 -1.43 -9.12
N LEU A 416 17.10 -2.36 -8.22
CA LEU A 416 16.82 -3.79 -8.38
C LEU A 416 15.39 -4.09 -7.92
N ARG A 417 14.49 -4.45 -8.85
CA ARG A 417 13.08 -4.76 -8.57
C ARG A 417 12.59 -5.96 -9.38
N ASP A 418 11.87 -6.87 -8.73
CA ASP A 418 11.22 -8.05 -9.34
C ASP A 418 12.12 -8.92 -10.26
N GLY A 419 13.43 -8.97 -9.98
CA GLY A 419 14.41 -9.70 -10.78
C GLY A 419 14.94 -8.95 -12.01
N GLY A 420 14.60 -7.67 -12.17
CA GLY A 420 15.10 -6.77 -13.22
C GLY A 420 15.71 -5.47 -12.67
N LEU A 421 16.04 -4.58 -13.59
CA LEU A 421 16.65 -3.26 -13.33
C LEU A 421 15.66 -2.15 -13.72
N ILE A 422 15.51 -1.16 -12.86
CA ILE A 422 14.81 0.11 -13.15
C ILE A 422 15.80 1.24 -12.90
N PRO A 423 16.27 1.96 -13.94
CA PRO A 423 17.21 3.04 -13.79
C PRO A 423 16.58 4.20 -13.00
N ASP A 424 17.44 5.08 -12.51
CA ASP A 424 17.07 6.33 -11.85
C ASP A 424 17.83 7.43 -12.58
N GLU A 425 17.12 8.44 -13.08
CA GLU A 425 17.67 9.51 -13.92
C GLU A 425 18.62 10.42 -13.14
N ASP A 426 18.45 10.50 -11.82
CA ASP A 426 19.37 11.19 -10.89
C ASP A 426 20.64 10.36 -10.59
N CYS A 427 20.64 9.07 -10.93
CA CYS A 427 21.75 8.14 -10.72
C CYS A 427 22.49 7.79 -12.03
N THR A 428 22.90 8.79 -12.82
CA THR A 428 23.77 8.58 -14.00
C THR A 428 25.12 9.27 -13.85
N VAL A 429 26.10 8.95 -14.70
CA VAL A 429 27.42 9.60 -14.78
C VAL A 429 27.74 9.96 -16.22
N ASP A 430 28.70 10.86 -16.43
CA ASP A 430 29.15 11.26 -17.76
C ASP A 430 29.98 10.17 -18.48
N GLU A 431 30.13 10.26 -19.80
CA GLU A 431 30.89 9.25 -20.58
C GLU A 431 32.35 9.16 -20.10
N ALA A 432 32.98 10.28 -19.71
CA ALA A 432 34.34 10.28 -19.18
C ALA A 432 34.47 9.44 -17.88
N THR A 433 33.49 9.55 -16.98
CA THR A 433 33.39 8.72 -15.78
C THR A 433 33.03 7.26 -16.13
N ALA A 434 32.17 7.03 -17.12
CA ALA A 434 31.80 5.69 -17.56
C ALA A 434 32.94 4.94 -18.26
N GLU A 435 33.80 5.62 -19.01
CA GLU A 435 35.08 5.10 -19.54
C GLU A 435 36.06 4.82 -18.40
N ARG A 436 36.25 5.77 -17.47
CA ARG A 436 37.10 5.59 -16.28
C ARG A 436 36.63 4.41 -15.40
N LEU A 437 35.33 4.12 -15.40
CA LEU A 437 34.70 2.99 -14.71
C LEU A 437 34.37 1.80 -15.62
N ALA A 438 34.99 1.68 -16.81
CA ALA A 438 34.69 0.61 -17.77
C ALA A 438 34.76 -0.82 -17.18
N HIS A 439 35.59 -1.06 -16.17
CA HIS A 439 35.67 -2.35 -15.46
C HIS A 439 34.37 -2.72 -14.72
N HIS A 440 33.52 -1.74 -14.39
CA HIS A 440 32.22 -1.92 -13.73
C HIS A 440 31.04 -1.97 -14.71
N ARG A 441 31.28 -1.87 -16.03
CA ARG A 441 30.22 -1.96 -17.04
C ARG A 441 29.57 -3.34 -17.08
N LEU A 442 28.25 -3.32 -17.14
CA LEU A 442 27.37 -4.48 -17.19
C LEU A 442 27.32 -5.06 -18.61
N ARG A 443 27.11 -6.37 -18.70
CA ARG A 443 26.81 -7.10 -19.94
C ARG A 443 25.49 -7.83 -19.80
N ASP A 444 24.84 -8.08 -20.94
CA ASP A 444 23.72 -9.00 -21.05
C ASP A 444 24.05 -10.33 -20.34
N GLY A 445 23.14 -10.81 -19.49
CA GLY A 445 23.35 -12.00 -18.66
C GLY A 445 24.15 -11.81 -17.35
N ASP A 446 24.67 -10.60 -17.04
CA ASP A 446 25.17 -10.31 -15.70
C ASP A 446 24.00 -10.29 -14.70
N ILE A 447 24.23 -10.78 -13.48
CA ILE A 447 23.27 -10.71 -12.37
C ILE A 447 23.82 -9.74 -11.31
N LEU A 448 23.03 -8.75 -10.94
CA LEU A 448 23.31 -7.85 -9.83
C LEU A 448 22.67 -8.35 -8.53
N PHE A 449 23.38 -8.15 -7.42
CA PHE A 449 22.90 -8.35 -6.05
C PHE A 449 23.03 -7.05 -5.25
N ALA A 450 22.04 -6.79 -4.38
CA ALA A 450 22.18 -5.77 -3.35
C ALA A 450 23.30 -6.15 -2.37
N ARG A 451 24.30 -5.29 -2.21
CA ARG A 451 25.39 -5.44 -1.24
C ARG A 451 24.98 -4.95 0.16
N ARG A 452 24.09 -3.96 0.21
CA ARG A 452 23.61 -3.23 1.39
C ARG A 452 22.12 -2.96 1.23
N GLY A 453 21.40 -2.82 2.34
CA GLY A 453 19.94 -2.67 2.35
C GLY A 453 19.26 -4.03 2.52
N GLU A 454 18.11 -4.20 1.87
CA GLU A 454 17.34 -5.46 1.90
C GLU A 454 18.12 -6.60 1.24
N LEU A 455 18.43 -7.64 2.00
CA LEU A 455 19.19 -8.81 1.53
C LEU A 455 18.33 -9.65 0.57
N GLY A 456 18.96 -10.28 -0.41
CA GLY A 456 18.29 -11.12 -1.41
C GLY A 456 17.78 -10.39 -2.65
N ARG A 457 17.69 -9.05 -2.64
CA ARG A 457 17.40 -8.28 -3.87
C ARG A 457 18.46 -8.57 -4.93
N CYS A 458 18.01 -9.01 -6.10
CA CYS A 458 18.83 -9.22 -7.28
C CYS A 458 18.10 -8.79 -8.56
N GLY A 459 18.87 -8.62 -9.65
CA GLY A 459 18.32 -8.27 -10.96
C GLY A 459 19.19 -8.81 -12.10
N LEU A 460 18.56 -9.32 -13.15
CA LEU A 460 19.21 -9.78 -14.38
C LEU A 460 19.35 -8.61 -15.35
N VAL A 461 20.58 -8.37 -15.82
CA VAL A 461 20.90 -7.40 -16.87
C VAL A 461 20.54 -8.01 -18.22
N LYS A 462 19.75 -7.27 -19.00
CA LYS A 462 19.37 -7.58 -20.38
C LYS A 462 20.18 -6.74 -21.38
N ASN A 463 20.13 -7.12 -22.65
CA ASN A 463 20.81 -6.45 -23.76
C ASN A 463 20.64 -4.91 -23.77
N GLN A 464 19.42 -4.42 -23.52
CA GLN A 464 19.08 -2.99 -23.43
C GLN A 464 19.75 -2.23 -22.26
N GLU A 465 20.22 -2.96 -21.24
CA GLU A 465 20.94 -2.43 -20.06
C GLU A 465 22.47 -2.67 -20.18
N ALA A 466 22.94 -3.23 -21.29
CA ALA A 466 24.37 -3.47 -21.51
C ALA A 466 25.14 -2.14 -21.62
N GLY A 467 26.31 -2.06 -20.99
CA GLY A 467 27.13 -0.85 -20.95
C GLY A 467 26.78 0.13 -19.82
N TRP A 468 25.67 -0.07 -19.10
CA TRP A 468 25.38 0.59 -17.82
C TRP A 468 26.39 0.18 -16.75
N LEU A 469 26.41 0.82 -15.58
CA LEU A 469 27.42 0.60 -14.53
C LEU A 469 26.83 -0.12 -13.29
N CYS A 470 27.58 -1.09 -12.76
CA CYS A 470 27.32 -1.63 -11.42
C CYS A 470 27.61 -0.55 -10.37
N GLY A 471 26.59 -0.12 -9.61
CA GLY A 471 26.74 0.91 -8.57
C GLY A 471 27.43 0.44 -7.30
N THR A 472 27.90 1.40 -6.49
CA THR A 472 28.62 1.21 -5.22
C THR A 472 27.91 0.28 -4.23
N GLY A 473 26.58 0.32 -4.23
CA GLY A 473 25.73 -0.52 -3.39
C GLY A 473 25.53 -1.95 -3.90
N CYS A 474 26.12 -2.34 -5.04
CA CYS A 474 25.85 -3.62 -5.72
C CYS A 474 27.08 -4.54 -5.81
N LEU A 475 26.78 -5.81 -6.10
CA LEU A 475 27.71 -6.88 -6.46
C LEU A 475 27.28 -7.46 -7.81
N ARG A 476 28.20 -7.57 -8.76
CA ARG A 476 28.02 -8.15 -10.09
C ARG A 476 28.52 -9.59 -10.11
N LEU A 477 27.65 -10.51 -10.52
CA LEU A 477 27.94 -11.89 -10.88
C LEU A 477 27.89 -12.00 -12.41
N ARG A 478 29.00 -12.37 -13.04
CA ARG A 478 28.97 -12.89 -14.42
C ARG A 478 28.88 -14.39 -14.39
N VAL A 479 27.85 -14.94 -15.01
CA VAL A 479 27.62 -16.38 -15.09
C VAL A 479 28.44 -16.97 -16.24
N ARG A 480 29.08 -18.11 -16.01
CA ARG A 480 29.70 -18.90 -17.08
C ARG A 480 28.63 -19.51 -17.98
N CYS A 481 28.68 -19.22 -19.28
CA CYS A 481 27.69 -19.67 -20.26
C CYS A 481 27.61 -21.20 -20.43
N ASP A 482 28.66 -21.93 -20.05
CA ASP A 482 28.73 -23.39 -20.03
C ASP A 482 28.27 -24.02 -18.70
N ALA A 483 28.13 -23.21 -17.64
CA ALA A 483 27.82 -23.68 -16.29
C ALA A 483 26.34 -23.53 -15.92
N ALA A 484 25.70 -22.41 -16.30
CA ALA A 484 24.29 -22.13 -16.03
C ALA A 484 23.71 -21.04 -16.93
N ARG A 485 22.38 -21.00 -17.05
CA ARG A 485 21.61 -19.95 -17.72
C ARG A 485 21.27 -18.82 -16.72
N PRO A 486 21.61 -17.55 -17.00
CA PRO A 486 21.27 -16.41 -16.13
C PRO A 486 19.77 -16.30 -15.84
N GLU A 487 18.91 -16.64 -16.79
CA GLU A 487 17.44 -16.59 -16.71
C GLU A 487 16.88 -17.60 -15.70
N PHE A 488 17.50 -18.79 -15.60
CA PHE A 488 17.20 -19.75 -14.55
C PHE A 488 17.75 -19.29 -13.20
N LEU A 489 19.01 -18.85 -13.16
CA LEU A 489 19.66 -18.44 -11.92
C LEU A 489 18.98 -17.26 -11.25
N ILE A 490 18.56 -16.21 -11.98
CA ILE A 490 17.88 -15.07 -11.37
C ILE A 490 16.58 -15.49 -10.65
N ARG A 491 15.84 -16.46 -11.20
CA ARG A 491 14.60 -16.99 -10.60
C ARG A 491 14.90 -17.79 -9.33
N LEU A 492 15.97 -18.59 -9.30
CA LEU A 492 16.44 -19.30 -8.10
C LEU A 492 16.96 -18.33 -7.02
N LEU A 493 17.75 -17.34 -7.43
CA LEU A 493 18.36 -16.33 -6.54
C LEU A 493 17.35 -15.36 -5.93
N SER A 494 16.21 -15.16 -6.59
CA SER A 494 15.06 -14.37 -6.10
C SER A 494 14.16 -15.15 -5.12
N THR A 495 14.46 -16.41 -4.79
CA THR A 495 13.67 -17.17 -3.80
C THR A 495 13.98 -16.75 -2.37
N SER A 496 12.99 -16.85 -1.47
CA SER A 496 13.17 -16.50 -0.06
C SER A 496 14.27 -17.32 0.62
N GLY A 497 14.47 -18.59 0.25
CA GLY A 497 15.53 -19.43 0.82
C GLY A 497 16.95 -18.87 0.61
N VAL A 498 17.20 -18.14 -0.48
CA VAL A 498 18.47 -17.44 -0.70
C VAL A 498 18.58 -16.20 0.18
N ALA A 499 17.48 -15.45 0.37
CA ALA A 499 17.43 -14.29 1.27
C ALA A 499 17.59 -14.69 2.75
N ASP A 500 16.96 -15.79 3.16
CA ASP A 500 17.07 -16.39 4.50
C ASP A 500 18.50 -16.88 4.75
N TRP A 501 19.10 -17.61 3.80
CA TRP A 501 20.51 -18.04 3.88
C TRP A 501 21.45 -16.84 3.98
N LEU A 502 21.24 -15.79 3.18
CA LEU A 502 22.04 -14.56 3.23
C LEU A 502 21.90 -13.83 4.56
N SER A 503 20.71 -13.82 5.15
CA SER A 503 20.46 -13.22 6.47
C SER A 503 21.24 -13.95 7.55
N LEU A 504 21.24 -15.28 7.55
CA LEU A 504 22.01 -16.13 8.48
C LEU A 504 23.54 -16.02 8.29
N GLN A 505 24.01 -15.74 7.08
CA GLN A 505 25.45 -15.61 6.75
C GLN A 505 25.97 -14.17 6.79
N SER A 506 25.10 -13.19 7.08
CA SER A 506 25.46 -11.78 7.13
C SER A 506 26.35 -11.46 8.33
N VAL A 507 27.31 -10.54 8.15
CA VAL A 507 28.28 -10.15 9.17
C VAL A 507 28.12 -8.67 9.50
N GLY A 508 27.91 -8.35 10.78
CA GLY A 508 27.83 -6.98 11.30
C GLY A 508 26.57 -6.74 12.15
N ALA A 509 26.74 -6.11 13.33
CA ALA A 509 25.66 -5.90 14.30
C ALA A 509 24.75 -4.68 14.03
N THR A 510 25.08 -3.84 13.05
CA THR A 510 24.37 -2.55 12.80
C THR A 510 24.08 -2.29 11.32
N MET A 511 24.91 -2.81 10.41
CA MET A 511 24.63 -2.83 8.97
C MET A 511 25.13 -4.15 8.38
N GLN A 512 24.21 -4.95 7.83
CA GLN A 512 24.56 -6.14 7.07
C GLN A 512 25.18 -5.71 5.73
N ASN A 513 26.38 -6.21 5.42
CA ASN A 513 27.14 -5.84 4.23
C ASN A 513 27.69 -7.11 3.57
N LEU A 514 27.17 -7.45 2.39
CA LEU A 514 27.59 -8.63 1.65
C LEU A 514 28.94 -8.40 0.97
N ASN A 515 29.68 -9.49 0.77
CA ASN A 515 30.94 -9.51 0.03
C ASN A 515 30.97 -10.69 -0.95
N THR A 516 31.91 -10.68 -1.89
CA THR A 516 32.06 -11.70 -2.93
C THR A 516 32.27 -13.11 -2.37
N SER A 517 32.89 -13.25 -1.18
CA SER A 517 33.10 -14.55 -0.52
C SER A 517 31.82 -15.11 0.12
N ILE A 518 30.92 -14.25 0.61
CA ILE A 518 29.58 -14.65 1.08
C ILE A 518 28.72 -15.06 -0.12
N ILE A 519 28.58 -14.18 -1.13
CA ILE A 519 27.82 -14.49 -2.36
C ILE A 519 28.35 -15.77 -3.01
N GLY A 520 29.65 -15.88 -3.22
CA GLY A 520 30.29 -17.06 -3.81
C GLY A 520 30.15 -18.35 -3.00
N ARG A 521 29.61 -18.34 -1.78
CA ARG A 521 29.27 -19.53 -0.98
C ARG A 521 27.80 -19.93 -1.04
N ILE A 522 26.90 -19.09 -1.60
CA ILE A 522 25.47 -19.43 -1.75
C ILE A 522 25.38 -20.78 -2.49
N PRO A 523 24.76 -21.82 -1.90
CA PRO A 523 24.48 -23.06 -2.59
C PRO A 523 23.36 -22.87 -3.63
N LEU A 524 23.46 -23.59 -4.73
CA LEU A 524 22.55 -23.56 -5.87
C LEU A 524 22.26 -24.98 -6.32
N VAL A 525 21.07 -25.22 -6.86
CA VAL A 525 20.84 -26.35 -7.76
C VAL A 525 21.18 -25.95 -9.20
N VAL A 526 21.74 -26.90 -9.96
CA VAL A 526 22.04 -26.74 -11.39
C VAL A 526 21.46 -27.94 -12.15
N PRO A 527 20.29 -27.77 -12.80
CA PRO A 527 19.71 -28.74 -13.73
C PRO A 527 20.56 -28.90 -15.00
N PRO A 528 20.31 -29.91 -15.85
CA PRO A 528 20.78 -29.92 -17.23
C PRO A 528 20.34 -28.65 -17.98
N THR A 529 21.15 -28.15 -18.92
CA THR A 529 20.89 -26.87 -19.62
C THR A 529 19.52 -26.81 -20.29
N ALA A 530 19.07 -27.90 -20.91
CA ALA A 530 17.74 -27.99 -21.53
C ALA A 530 16.60 -27.86 -20.51
N GLU A 531 16.77 -28.34 -19.28
CA GLU A 531 15.81 -28.14 -18.19
C GLU A 531 15.84 -26.71 -17.67
N GLN A 532 17.02 -26.07 -17.57
CA GLN A 532 17.12 -24.66 -17.19
C GLN A 532 16.34 -23.76 -18.17
N GLU A 533 16.52 -23.99 -19.47
CA GLU A 533 15.81 -23.27 -20.54
C GLU A 533 14.30 -23.55 -20.51
N ALA A 534 13.90 -24.82 -20.32
CA ALA A 534 12.49 -25.19 -20.19
C ALA A 534 11.82 -24.57 -18.96
N ILE A 535 12.51 -24.55 -17.81
CA ILE A 535 12.03 -23.92 -16.56
C ILE A 535 11.89 -22.41 -16.74
N ALA A 536 12.88 -21.73 -17.34
CA ALA A 536 12.82 -20.30 -17.62
C ALA A 536 11.62 -19.96 -18.54
N ALA A 537 11.50 -20.63 -19.70
CA ALA A 537 10.42 -20.39 -20.66
C ALA A 537 9.02 -20.82 -20.15
N PHE A 538 8.95 -21.74 -19.19
CA PHE A 538 7.71 -22.04 -18.45
C PHE A 538 7.38 -20.91 -17.47
N LEU A 539 8.34 -20.49 -16.65
CA LEU A 539 8.13 -19.45 -15.65
C LEU A 539 7.81 -18.10 -16.25
N ASP A 540 8.49 -17.67 -17.33
CA ASP A 540 8.18 -16.42 -18.03
C ASP A 540 6.71 -16.37 -18.46
N ARG A 541 6.23 -17.46 -19.08
CA ARG A 541 4.86 -17.60 -19.57
C ARG A 541 3.83 -17.60 -18.43
N GLU A 542 4.06 -18.38 -17.38
CA GLU A 542 3.08 -18.50 -16.29
C GLU A 542 3.11 -17.30 -15.34
N THR A 543 4.27 -16.68 -15.08
CA THR A 543 4.31 -15.43 -14.31
C THR A 543 3.71 -14.28 -15.08
N ALA A 544 3.96 -14.15 -16.39
CA ALA A 544 3.32 -13.11 -17.21
C ALA A 544 1.78 -13.20 -17.21
N LYS A 545 1.20 -14.42 -17.21
CA LYS A 545 -0.25 -14.61 -17.03
C LYS A 545 -0.75 -14.11 -15.68
N ILE A 546 -0.03 -14.42 -14.59
CA ILE A 546 -0.40 -13.98 -13.24
C ILE A 546 -0.28 -12.46 -13.13
N ASP A 547 0.81 -11.89 -13.63
CA ASP A 547 1.10 -10.46 -13.56
C ASP A 547 0.05 -9.67 -14.37
N ALA A 548 -0.35 -10.14 -15.55
CA ALA A 548 -1.45 -9.58 -16.33
C ALA A 548 -2.83 -9.68 -15.63
N LEU A 549 -3.10 -10.75 -14.87
CA LEU A 549 -4.30 -10.86 -14.05
C LEU A 549 -4.28 -9.85 -12.90
N VAL A 550 -3.15 -9.70 -12.20
CA VAL A 550 -3.00 -8.72 -11.11
C VAL A 550 -3.27 -7.30 -11.62
N THR A 551 -2.73 -6.91 -12.78
CA THR A 551 -3.01 -5.60 -13.40
C THR A 551 -4.50 -5.40 -13.65
N LYS A 552 -5.20 -6.35 -14.27
CA LYS A 552 -6.66 -6.27 -14.51
C LYS A 552 -7.46 -6.17 -13.21
N VAL A 553 -7.07 -6.89 -12.15
CA VAL A 553 -7.76 -6.81 -10.85
C VAL A 553 -7.54 -5.43 -10.20
N ARG A 554 -6.36 -4.82 -10.34
CA ARG A 554 -6.11 -3.44 -9.89
C ARG A 554 -6.98 -2.42 -10.63
N GLU A 555 -6.98 -2.45 -11.96
CA GLU A 555 -7.86 -1.59 -12.77
C GLU A 555 -9.34 -1.72 -12.37
N ALA A 556 -9.79 -2.93 -12.03
CA ALA A 556 -11.15 -3.17 -11.57
C ALA A 556 -11.42 -2.67 -10.13
N ILE A 557 -10.40 -2.62 -9.27
CA ILE A 557 -10.50 -1.97 -7.94
C ILE A 557 -10.60 -0.45 -8.11
N ASP A 558 -9.80 0.14 -8.99
CA ASP A 558 -9.78 1.59 -9.22
C ASP A 558 -11.12 2.07 -9.78
N ARG A 559 -11.67 1.37 -10.79
CA ARG A 559 -13.03 1.63 -11.32
C ARG A 559 -14.13 1.48 -10.26
N LEU A 560 -13.98 0.54 -9.29
CA LEU A 560 -14.94 0.41 -8.18
C LEU A 560 -14.84 1.59 -7.21
N LYS A 561 -13.63 2.08 -6.92
CA LYS A 561 -13.38 3.26 -6.08
C LYS A 561 -13.92 4.54 -6.74
N GLU A 562 -13.71 4.70 -8.05
CA GLU A 562 -14.31 5.78 -8.86
C GLU A 562 -15.84 5.70 -8.84
N PHE A 563 -16.42 4.53 -9.11
CA PHE A 563 -17.87 4.33 -9.12
C PHE A 563 -18.50 4.62 -7.75
N ARG A 564 -17.86 4.22 -6.64
CA ARG A 564 -18.28 4.54 -5.27
C ARG A 564 -18.39 6.05 -5.05
N THR A 565 -17.34 6.81 -5.42
CA THR A 565 -17.32 8.27 -5.29
C THR A 565 -18.38 8.94 -6.17
N ALA A 566 -18.52 8.49 -7.42
CA ALA A 566 -19.54 8.99 -8.34
C ALA A 566 -20.96 8.70 -7.85
N LEU A 567 -21.22 7.51 -7.29
CA LEU A 567 -22.52 7.11 -6.75
C LEU A 567 -22.91 7.95 -5.53
N ILE A 568 -21.99 8.16 -4.59
CA ILE A 568 -22.20 9.03 -3.43
C ILE A 568 -22.52 10.45 -3.91
N SER A 569 -21.66 11.04 -4.75
CA SER A 569 -21.83 12.40 -5.28
C SER A 569 -23.18 12.55 -6.02
N ALA A 570 -23.55 11.60 -6.89
CA ALA A 570 -24.79 11.67 -7.64
C ALA A 570 -26.04 11.60 -6.73
N ALA A 571 -26.01 10.80 -5.67
CA ALA A 571 -27.14 10.66 -4.75
C ALA A 571 -27.29 11.90 -3.86
N VAL A 572 -26.20 12.39 -3.25
CA VAL A 572 -26.24 13.56 -2.33
C VAL A 572 -26.38 14.90 -3.05
N THR A 573 -26.17 14.96 -4.37
CA THR A 573 -26.49 16.14 -5.19
C THR A 573 -27.83 16.03 -5.94
N GLY A 574 -28.60 14.96 -5.71
CA GLY A 574 -29.91 14.77 -6.34
C GLY A 574 -29.86 14.52 -7.86
N LYS A 575 -28.71 14.13 -8.41
CA LYS A 575 -28.56 13.71 -9.82
C LYS A 575 -29.21 12.34 -10.08
N ILE A 576 -29.47 11.55 -9.02
CA ILE A 576 -30.24 10.30 -9.07
C ILE A 576 -31.33 10.25 -8.00
N ASP A 577 -32.54 9.87 -8.39
CA ASP A 577 -33.66 9.57 -7.50
C ASP A 577 -33.57 8.09 -7.08
N VAL A 578 -33.31 7.88 -5.78
CA VAL A 578 -33.14 6.56 -5.16
C VAL A 578 -34.31 6.18 -4.25
N ARG A 579 -35.39 6.97 -4.21
CA ARG A 579 -36.55 6.74 -3.33
C ARG A 579 -37.23 5.39 -3.60
N GLY A 580 -37.16 4.90 -4.84
CA GLY A 580 -37.64 3.56 -5.22
C GLY A 580 -36.68 2.41 -4.88
N GLU A 581 -35.41 2.67 -4.57
CA GLU A 581 -34.38 1.65 -4.35
C GLU A 581 -34.28 1.17 -2.88
N VAL A 582 -35.13 1.71 -2.00
CA VAL A 582 -35.17 1.40 -0.55
C VAL A 582 -36.31 0.45 -0.19
N SER A 583 -37.23 0.21 -1.14
CA SER A 583 -38.34 -0.74 -1.02
C SER A 583 -38.03 -2.05 -1.76
N ALA A 584 -37.12 -2.86 -1.20
CA ALA A 584 -36.84 -4.24 -1.65
C ALA A 584 -36.22 -5.08 -0.51
#